data_AF-A0A2N6AWX9-F1
#
_entry.id   AF-A0A2N6AWX9-F1
#
_cell.length_a   1.000
_cell.length_b   1.000
_cell.length_c   1.000
_cell.angle_alpha   90.00
_cell.angle_beta   90.00
_cell.angle_gamma   90.00
#
_symmetry.space_group_name_H-M   'P 1'
#
loop_
_entity.id
_entity.type
_entity.pdbx_description
1 polymer ?
#
loop_
_entity_poly.entity_id
_entity_poly.type
_entity_poly.pdbx_seq_one_letter_code
_entity_poly.pdbx_strand_id
1 'polypeptide(L)'
;MRERICKFWRCRKASVLPLTGFAAIIVAGAAALSIDMGIAYFEKSDMQKTADAAALAAAGRLPDDGAAQAMALAYTEKNMPAALHGTVLTASDIAIGNWDSTSKSFQASPYEPKAVKVTVRKTEA
;
A
#
# COMPACT_ATOMS: atom_id res chain seq x y z
N MET A 1 55.20 -39.76 13.82
CA MET A 1 53.99 -40.36 13.21
C MET A 1 52.69 -39.59 13.53
N ARG A 2 52.52 -39.06 14.75
CA ARG A 2 51.33 -38.27 15.18
C ARG A 2 51.04 -36.99 14.36
N GLU A 3 52.05 -36.28 13.87
CA GLU A 3 51.87 -35.01 13.14
C GLU A 3 51.19 -35.17 11.76
N ARG A 4 51.41 -36.31 11.10
CA ARG A 4 50.81 -36.59 9.78
C ARG A 4 49.30 -36.86 9.88
N ILE A 5 48.85 -37.35 11.03
CA ILE A 5 47.44 -37.67 11.31
C ILE A 5 46.63 -36.39 11.57
N CYS A 6 47.20 -35.40 12.28
CA CYS A 6 46.58 -34.09 12.44
C CYS A 6 46.46 -33.30 11.13
N LYS A 7 47.45 -33.45 10.22
CA LYS A 7 47.39 -32.83 8.88
C LYS A 7 46.29 -33.45 8.00
N PHE A 8 46.03 -34.74 8.12
CA PHE A 8 44.97 -35.44 7.39
C PHE A 8 43.56 -35.05 7.85
N TRP A 9 43.37 -34.82 9.16
CA TRP A 9 42.10 -34.34 9.72
C TRP A 9 41.77 -32.88 9.36
N ARG A 10 42.73 -32.12 8.80
CA ARG A 10 42.57 -30.69 8.49
C ARG A 10 42.29 -30.37 7.01
N CYS A 11 42.03 -31.36 6.14
CA CYS A 11 42.02 -31.13 4.68
C CYS A 11 40.70 -31.35 3.91
N ARG A 12 39.53 -31.57 4.52
CA ARG A 12 38.25 -31.70 3.75
C ARG A 12 36.98 -31.10 4.39
N LYS A 13 37.10 -30.13 5.30
CA LYS A 13 35.92 -29.56 6.01
C LYS A 13 35.55 -28.11 5.63
N ALA A 14 36.29 -27.47 4.73
CA ALA A 14 36.03 -26.07 4.34
C ALA A 14 35.36 -25.89 2.97
N SER A 15 35.14 -26.96 2.18
CA SER A 15 34.58 -26.84 0.82
C SER A 15 33.13 -26.37 0.79
N VAL A 16 32.40 -26.54 1.91
CA VAL A 16 30.99 -26.15 2.03
C VAL A 16 30.84 -24.69 2.46
N LEU A 17 31.86 -24.14 3.12
CA LEU A 17 31.87 -22.77 3.65
C LEU A 17 31.55 -21.69 2.58
N PRO A 18 32.17 -21.70 1.38
CA PRO A 18 31.81 -20.73 0.35
C PRO A 18 30.36 -20.90 -0.13
N LEU A 19 29.90 -22.14 -0.36
CA LEU A 19 28.53 -22.41 -0.78
C LEU A 19 27.51 -21.93 0.25
N THR A 20 27.73 -22.19 1.54
CA THR A 20 26.86 -21.72 2.62
C THR A 20 26.90 -20.21 2.78
N GLY A 21 28.05 -19.58 2.60
CA GLY A 21 28.17 -18.12 2.65
C GLY A 21 27.37 -17.45 1.53
N PHE A 22 27.50 -17.96 0.29
CA PHE A 22 26.70 -17.48 -0.83
C PHE A 22 25.19 -17.74 -0.63
N ALA A 23 24.81 -18.93 -0.18
CA ALA A 23 23.41 -19.25 0.10
C ALA A 23 22.82 -18.33 1.19
N ALA A 24 23.58 -18.02 2.25
CA ALA A 24 23.15 -17.12 3.30
C ALA A 24 22.87 -15.70 2.78
N ILE A 25 23.71 -15.19 1.86
CA ILE A 25 23.48 -13.87 1.23
C ILE A 25 22.20 -13.87 0.40
N ILE A 26 21.96 -14.93 -0.39
CA ILE A 26 20.74 -15.05 -1.20
C ILE A 26 19.49 -15.09 -0.31
N VAL A 27 19.51 -15.90 0.75
CA VAL A 27 18.39 -15.98 1.70
C VAL A 27 18.17 -14.65 2.41
N ALA A 28 19.23 -13.97 2.84
CA ALA A 28 19.12 -12.64 3.45
C ALA A 28 18.53 -11.61 2.48
N GLY A 29 18.95 -11.62 1.21
CA GLY A 29 18.40 -10.75 0.17
C GLY A 29 16.93 -11.05 -0.14
N ALA A 30 16.55 -12.32 -0.23
CA ALA A 30 15.16 -12.73 -0.42
C ALA A 30 14.28 -12.34 0.78
N ALA A 31 14.81 -12.45 2.01
CA ALA A 31 14.11 -12.03 3.22
C ALA A 31 13.90 -10.51 3.25
N ALA A 32 14.92 -9.72 2.90
CA ALA A 32 14.80 -8.27 2.78
C ALA A 32 13.73 -7.87 1.76
N LEU A 33 13.78 -8.43 0.54
CA LEU A 33 12.80 -8.16 -0.50
C LEU A 33 11.36 -8.55 -0.07
N SER A 34 11.23 -9.64 0.68
CA SER A 34 9.93 -10.07 1.22
C SER A 34 9.36 -9.06 2.22
N ILE A 35 10.20 -8.45 3.05
CA ILE A 35 9.81 -7.39 3.99
C ILE A 35 9.36 -6.15 3.23
N ASP A 36 10.14 -5.69 2.26
CA ASP A 36 9.81 -4.51 1.44
C ASP A 36 8.45 -4.68 0.73
N MET A 37 8.25 -5.85 0.13
CA MET A 37 7.00 -6.21 -0.52
C MET A 37 5.83 -6.24 0.47
N GLY A 38 6.05 -6.80 1.66
CA GLY A 38 5.06 -6.83 2.73
C GLY A 38 4.60 -5.42 3.15
N ILE A 39 5.54 -4.49 3.30
CA ILE A 39 5.24 -3.09 3.64
C ILE A 39 4.47 -2.42 2.50
N ALA A 40 4.89 -2.60 1.25
CA ALA A 40 4.21 -2.02 0.08
C ALA A 40 2.75 -2.50 -0.05
N TYR A 41 2.50 -3.79 0.15
CA TYR A 41 1.14 -4.34 0.14
C TYR A 41 0.30 -3.87 1.32
N PHE A 42 0.90 -3.77 2.50
CA PHE A 42 0.23 -3.26 3.69
C PHE A 42 -0.26 -1.83 3.48
N GLU A 43 0.63 -0.93 3.04
CA GLU A 43 0.30 0.46 2.73
C GLU A 43 -0.79 0.57 1.65
N LYS A 44 -0.68 -0.22 0.57
CA LYS A 44 -1.71 -0.26 -0.47
C LYS A 44 -3.08 -0.68 0.07
N SER A 45 -3.12 -1.70 0.94
CA SER A 45 -4.37 -2.14 1.57
C SER A 45 -4.98 -1.06 2.46
N ASP A 46 -4.14 -0.34 3.20
CA ASP A 46 -4.60 0.71 4.11
C ASP A 46 -5.15 1.94 3.35
N MET A 47 -4.50 2.32 2.24
CA MET A 47 -5.02 3.34 1.32
C MET A 47 -6.36 2.93 0.71
N GLN A 48 -6.53 1.66 0.31
CA GLN A 48 -7.80 1.16 -0.22
C GLN A 48 -8.94 1.25 0.81
N LYS A 49 -8.69 0.83 2.06
CA LYS A 49 -9.67 0.97 3.14
C LYS A 49 -10.06 2.44 3.37
N THR A 50 -9.07 3.34 3.32
CA THR A 50 -9.28 4.78 3.46
C THR A 50 -10.15 5.34 2.33
N ALA A 51 -9.87 4.94 1.08
CA ALA A 51 -10.66 5.35 -0.08
C ALA A 51 -12.12 4.87 0.02
N ASP A 52 -12.33 3.61 0.40
CA ASP A 52 -13.68 3.03 0.56
C ASP A 52 -14.45 3.72 1.70
N ALA A 53 -13.79 3.97 2.82
CA ALA A 53 -14.39 4.68 3.96
C ALA A 53 -14.77 6.13 3.60
N ALA A 54 -13.89 6.84 2.90
CA ALA A 54 -14.15 8.20 2.42
C ALA A 54 -15.28 8.24 1.39
N ALA A 55 -15.28 7.32 0.42
CA ALA A 55 -16.33 7.22 -0.60
C ALA A 55 -17.70 6.91 0.03
N LEU A 56 -17.75 5.98 0.99
CA LEU A 56 -18.98 5.63 1.69
C LEU A 56 -19.51 6.81 2.53
N ALA A 57 -18.62 7.50 3.24
CA ALA A 57 -18.98 8.67 4.04
C ALA A 57 -19.52 9.81 3.19
N ALA A 58 -18.90 10.06 2.03
CA ALA A 58 -19.35 11.07 1.08
C ALA A 58 -20.69 10.71 0.42
N ALA A 59 -20.86 9.45 0.00
CA ALA A 59 -22.11 8.98 -0.59
C ALA A 59 -23.31 9.17 0.35
N GLY A 60 -23.11 9.01 1.66
CA GLY A 60 -24.14 9.25 2.68
C GLY A 60 -24.57 10.72 2.85
N ARG A 61 -23.94 11.68 2.16
CA ARG A 61 -24.30 13.10 2.20
C ARG A 61 -24.83 13.65 0.87
N LEU A 62 -24.89 12.84 -0.17
CA LEU A 62 -25.54 13.24 -1.41
C LEU A 62 -27.02 13.59 -1.14
N PRO A 63 -27.58 14.60 -1.82
CA PRO A 63 -27.01 15.34 -2.96
C PRO A 63 -26.21 16.61 -2.59
N ASP A 64 -25.86 16.83 -1.31
CA ASP A 64 -25.08 18.02 -0.91
C ASP A 64 -23.59 17.79 -1.18
N ASP A 65 -23.11 18.39 -2.28
CA ASP A 65 -21.71 18.27 -2.73
C ASP A 65 -20.69 18.77 -1.70
N GLY A 66 -21.00 19.86 -1.01
CA GLY A 66 -20.12 20.44 0.00
C GLY A 66 -20.03 19.53 1.22
N ALA A 67 -21.16 19.02 1.69
CA ALA A 67 -21.20 18.06 2.79
C ALA A 67 -20.56 16.72 2.41
N ALA A 68 -20.72 16.25 1.18
CA ALA A 68 -20.08 15.03 0.68
C ALA A 68 -18.55 15.16 0.64
N GLN A 69 -18.02 16.26 0.11
CA GLN A 69 -16.58 16.52 0.10
C GLN A 69 -16.02 16.64 1.53
N ALA A 70 -16.68 17.41 2.39
CA ALA A 70 -16.25 17.57 3.78
C ALA A 70 -16.23 16.23 4.54
N MET A 71 -17.23 15.36 4.31
CA MET A 71 -17.29 14.04 4.94
C MET A 71 -16.24 13.07 4.41
N ALA A 72 -15.93 13.08 3.10
CA ALA A 72 -14.82 12.31 2.56
C ALA A 72 -13.50 12.71 3.23
N LEU A 73 -13.19 14.01 3.28
CA LEU A 73 -11.96 14.51 3.91
C LEU A 73 -11.89 14.14 5.41
N ALA A 74 -13.01 14.28 6.13
CA ALA A 74 -13.07 13.92 7.54
C ALA A 74 -12.84 12.43 7.79
N TYR A 75 -13.35 11.55 6.92
CA TYR A 75 -13.12 10.11 7.03
C TYR A 75 -11.73 9.70 6.57
N THR A 76 -11.14 10.41 5.60
CA THR A 76 -9.73 10.24 5.28
C THR A 76 -8.86 10.57 6.47
N GLU A 77 -9.06 11.71 7.13
CA GLU A 77 -8.26 12.11 8.30
C GLU A 77 -8.39 11.11 9.47
N LYS A 78 -9.54 10.45 9.63
CA LYS A 78 -9.74 9.40 10.65
C LYS A 78 -8.99 8.10 10.35
N ASN A 79 -8.79 7.76 9.08
CA ASN A 79 -8.15 6.50 8.68
C ASN A 79 -6.66 6.68 8.37
N MET A 80 -6.29 7.78 7.72
CA MET A 80 -4.92 8.19 7.43
C MET A 80 -4.72 9.66 7.81
N PRO A 81 -4.43 9.96 9.08
CA PRO A 81 -4.17 11.33 9.52
C PRO A 81 -3.02 11.96 8.73
N ALA A 82 -3.21 13.18 8.24
CA ALA A 82 -2.20 13.85 7.41
C ALA A 82 -0.86 14.06 8.14
N ALA A 83 -0.90 14.18 9.47
CA ALA A 83 0.29 14.30 10.32
C ALA A 83 1.21 13.07 10.28
N LEU A 84 0.67 11.89 9.95
CA LEU A 84 1.42 10.63 9.92
C LEU A 84 1.65 10.11 8.49
N HIS A 85 0.70 10.35 7.58
CA HIS A 85 0.71 9.76 6.23
C HIS A 85 0.91 10.78 5.11
N GLY A 86 1.00 12.08 5.43
CA GLY A 86 0.93 13.16 4.46
C GLY A 86 -0.50 13.36 3.92
N THR A 87 -0.68 14.35 3.04
CA THR A 87 -1.99 14.59 2.42
C THR A 87 -2.27 13.54 1.36
N VAL A 88 -3.14 12.58 1.68
CA VAL A 88 -3.51 11.48 0.76
C VAL A 88 -4.77 11.72 -0.06
N LEU A 89 -5.56 12.73 0.30
CA LEU A 89 -6.79 13.12 -0.40
C LEU A 89 -6.96 14.65 -0.35
N THR A 90 -7.31 15.23 -1.49
CA THR A 90 -7.72 16.64 -1.61
C THR A 90 -9.13 16.74 -2.20
N ALA A 91 -9.75 17.93 -2.16
CA ALA A 91 -11.06 18.13 -2.77
C ALA A 91 -11.07 17.80 -4.28
N SER A 92 -9.95 18.01 -4.98
CA SER A 92 -9.81 17.69 -6.41
C SER A 92 -9.83 16.19 -6.73
N ASP A 93 -9.57 15.34 -5.74
CA ASP A 93 -9.58 13.88 -5.86
C ASP A 93 -10.97 13.27 -5.72
N ILE A 94 -11.96 14.09 -5.37
CA ILE A 94 -13.34 13.72 -5.12
C ILE A 94 -14.16 14.19 -6.31
N ALA A 95 -14.70 13.24 -7.08
CA ALA A 95 -15.63 13.54 -8.15
C ALA A 95 -17.04 13.08 -7.75
N ILE A 96 -18.03 13.96 -7.93
CA ILE A 96 -19.43 13.70 -7.63
C ILE A 96 -20.21 13.62 -8.95
N GLY A 97 -21.13 12.66 -9.04
CA GLY A 97 -21.86 12.42 -10.28
C GLY A 97 -22.67 11.13 -10.25
N ASN A 98 -22.65 10.41 -11.36
CA ASN A 98 -23.50 9.25 -11.60
C ASN A 98 -22.68 8.04 -12.07
N TRP A 99 -23.07 6.86 -11.60
CA TRP A 99 -22.53 5.60 -12.06
C TRP A 99 -23.41 5.01 -13.15
N ASP A 100 -22.83 4.75 -14.32
CA ASP A 100 -23.49 4.01 -15.39
C ASP A 100 -23.18 2.51 -15.26
N SER A 101 -24.22 1.74 -14.90
CA SER A 101 -24.12 0.30 -14.70
C SER A 101 -23.94 -0.51 -15.99
N THR A 102 -24.26 0.08 -17.15
CA THR A 102 -24.13 -0.54 -18.47
C THR A 102 -22.70 -0.38 -18.98
N SER A 103 -22.19 0.85 -19.03
CA SER A 103 -20.82 1.12 -19.47
C SER A 103 -19.75 0.88 -18.41
N LYS A 104 -20.16 0.57 -17.16
CA LYS A 104 -19.28 0.41 -15.99
C LYS A 104 -18.35 1.61 -15.80
N SER A 105 -18.92 2.80 -15.98
CA SER A 105 -18.17 4.05 -15.96
C SER A 105 -18.79 5.08 -15.02
N PHE A 106 -17.93 5.92 -14.47
CA PHE A 106 -18.34 7.06 -13.66
C PHE A 106 -18.38 8.32 -14.53
N GLN A 107 -19.47 9.08 -14.43
CA GLN A 107 -19.65 10.35 -15.12
C GLN A 107 -19.87 11.45 -14.07
N ALA A 108 -18.97 12.43 -14.03
CA ALA A 108 -19.13 13.60 -13.17
C ALA A 108 -20.35 14.42 -13.64
N SER A 109 -21.23 14.77 -12.71
CA SER A 109 -22.46 15.50 -13.02
C SER A 109 -22.94 16.26 -11.79
N PRO A 110 -23.23 17.57 -11.90
CA PRO A 110 -23.86 18.32 -10.82
C PRO A 110 -25.37 18.05 -10.71
N TYR A 111 -25.96 17.36 -11.69
CA TYR A 111 -27.40 17.09 -11.75
C TYR A 111 -27.72 15.73 -11.14
N GLU A 112 -28.55 15.74 -10.09
CA GLU A 112 -28.97 14.57 -9.31
C GLU A 112 -27.83 13.57 -9.04
N PRO A 113 -26.75 13.96 -8.36
CA PRO A 113 -25.64 13.06 -8.12
C PRO A 113 -26.06 11.89 -7.23
N LYS A 114 -25.80 10.68 -7.69
CA LYS A 114 -26.11 9.41 -6.99
C LYS A 114 -24.86 8.57 -6.70
N ALA A 115 -23.68 9.07 -7.05
CA ALA A 115 -22.40 8.41 -6.87
C ALA A 115 -21.27 9.39 -6.53
N VAL A 116 -20.29 8.91 -5.78
CA VAL A 116 -19.03 9.61 -5.49
C VAL A 116 -17.87 8.71 -5.90
N LYS A 117 -16.90 9.26 -6.62
CA LYS A 117 -15.61 8.63 -6.92
C LYS A 117 -14.53 9.33 -6.11
N VAL A 118 -13.85 8.57 -5.26
CA VAL A 118 -12.73 9.06 -4.43
C VAL A 118 -11.43 8.44 -4.92
N THR A 119 -10.40 9.25 -5.13
CA THR A 119 -9.08 8.79 -5.58
C THR A 119 -8.01 9.17 -4.57
N VAL A 120 -7.63 8.26 -3.68
CA VAL A 120 -6.51 8.52 -2.75
C VAL A 120 -5.17 8.37 -3.47
N ARG A 121 -4.22 9.26 -3.17
CA ARG A 121 -2.89 9.29 -3.80
C ARG A 121 -1.84 9.66 -2.76
N LYS A 122 -0.72 8.96 -2.75
CA LYS A 122 0.51 9.40 -2.08
C LYS A 122 1.39 10.02 -3.14
N THR A 123 1.57 11.34 -3.12
CA THR A 123 2.66 11.99 -3.85
C THR A 123 3.89 11.99 -2.94
N GLU A 124 5.07 11.72 -3.51
CA GLU A 124 6.33 11.91 -2.78
C GLU A 124 6.41 13.34 -2.25
N ALA A 125 6.95 13.51 -1.05
CA ALA A 125 7.15 14.80 -0.39
C ALA A 125 8.29 15.59 -1.04
#